data_AF-S8CIT5-F1
#
_entry.id   AF-S8CIT5-F1
#
_cell.length_a   1.000
_cell.length_b   1.000
_cell.length_c   1.000
_cell.angle_alpha   90.00
_cell.angle_beta   90.00
_cell.angle_gamma   90.00
#
_symmetry.space_group_name_H-M   'P 1'
#
loop_
_entity.id
_entity.type
_entity.pdbx_description
1 polymer ?
#
loop_
_entity_poly.entity_id
_entity_poly.type
_entity_poly.pdbx_seq_one_letter_code
_entity_poly.pdbx_strand_id
1 'polypeptide(L)'
;MPPLMKCLRLFTSSAFIDYPPLRHHSEWSGLQNWRRAPLNRRRIWGPNGPAEEEVEEEVTESGGFGSQQPFRILSSCSSLSEMGRVVLSTADPLSKAELSHMAYTRWIQERLPIGVSDAPSHPARPPKPHLVCPKEIPPPKTSGLPLNAYMLHNLSHVELNAIDLAWDTVVRFSSHLDLLGEGFFADFARVADDESRHFCWCSQRLDELGFRYGDMPAHNLLWRECEKTSDNIAARLAVIPLVQEARGLDAGPRLVNKLVGFGDIRSSEIVSNIAEEEVAHVAVGVYWFVSICQMMGRTPDSCFAEILREYGVELKGPFNYKSREEAGIPRQWYDEDEASSKPIDESLSQVLHTYNT
;
A
#
# COMPACT_ATOMS: atom_id res chain seq x y z
N MET A 1 -43.18 -35.50 5.81
CA MET A 1 -41.72 -35.43 5.97
C MET A 1 -41.27 -34.05 5.52
N PRO A 2 -40.75 -33.20 6.42
CA PRO A 2 -40.27 -31.87 6.05
C PRO A 2 -38.88 -31.96 5.40
N PRO A 3 -38.49 -30.99 4.57
CA PRO A 3 -37.26 -31.05 3.79
C PRO A 3 -36.02 -30.81 4.67
N LEU A 4 -34.95 -31.53 4.38
CA LEU A 4 -33.63 -31.36 5.00
C LEU A 4 -33.15 -29.91 4.82
N MET A 5 -33.06 -29.17 5.92
CA MET A 5 -32.19 -28.00 6.02
C MET A 5 -30.75 -28.45 5.73
N LYS A 6 -30.18 -27.97 4.63
CA LYS A 6 -28.72 -27.98 4.42
C LYS A 6 -28.10 -27.20 5.57
N CYS A 7 -27.45 -27.93 6.47
CA CYS A 7 -26.62 -27.37 7.50
C CYS A 7 -25.48 -26.60 6.81
N LEU A 8 -25.57 -25.27 6.78
CA LEU A 8 -24.42 -24.41 6.51
C LEU A 8 -23.36 -24.77 7.56
N ARG A 9 -22.34 -25.52 7.15
CA ARG A 9 -21.13 -25.65 7.96
C ARG A 9 -20.51 -24.27 8.00
N LEU A 10 -20.67 -23.57 9.12
CA LEU A 10 -19.76 -22.50 9.52
C LEU A 10 -18.37 -23.14 9.64
N PHE A 11 -17.57 -23.00 8.58
CA PHE A 11 -16.17 -23.42 8.59
C PHE A 11 -15.35 -22.37 9.33
N THR A 12 -15.40 -22.42 10.67
CA THR A 12 -14.42 -21.75 11.52
C THR A 12 -13.18 -22.63 11.64
N SER A 13 -12.20 -22.40 10.78
CA SER A 13 -10.79 -22.72 11.03
C SER A 13 -9.95 -21.96 10.02
N SER A 14 -9.62 -20.71 10.36
CA SER A 14 -8.45 -20.04 9.81
C SER A 14 -7.26 -20.85 10.29
N ALA A 15 -6.42 -21.33 9.38
CA ALA A 15 -5.05 -21.60 9.77
C ALA A 15 -4.51 -20.29 10.39
N PHE A 16 -3.95 -20.36 11.59
CA PHE A 16 -3.38 -19.18 12.22
C PHE A 16 -2.11 -18.83 11.44
N ILE A 17 -2.16 -17.74 10.67
CA ILE A 17 -0.96 -17.12 10.11
C ILE A 17 -0.09 -16.73 11.30
N ASP A 18 1.13 -17.25 11.34
CA ASP A 18 2.09 -16.95 12.41
C ASP A 18 2.82 -15.64 12.11
N TYR A 19 3.11 -14.90 13.18
CA TYR A 19 3.71 -13.58 13.15
C TYR A 19 4.86 -13.56 14.16
N PRO A 20 6.12 -13.31 13.74
CA PRO A 20 7.26 -13.23 14.65
C PRO A 20 7.01 -12.27 15.83
N PRO A 21 7.24 -12.67 17.08
CA PRO A 21 7.01 -11.79 18.22
C PRO A 21 8.07 -10.68 18.25
N LEU A 22 7.63 -9.42 18.33
CA LEU A 22 8.55 -8.30 18.51
C LEU A 22 9.10 -8.26 19.94
N ARG A 23 10.42 -8.30 20.08
CA ARG A 23 11.11 -8.01 21.34
C ARG A 23 11.35 -6.50 21.49
N HIS A 24 10.98 -5.94 22.65
CA HIS A 24 11.31 -4.56 23.03
C HIS A 24 10.78 -3.47 22.08
N HIS A 25 9.73 -3.75 21.31
CA HIS A 25 9.02 -2.77 20.48
C HIS A 25 7.51 -3.00 20.61
N SER A 26 6.76 -1.93 20.88
CA SER A 26 5.30 -2.01 20.97
C SER A 26 4.69 -2.05 19.57
N GLU A 27 3.76 -2.96 19.34
CA GLU A 27 2.93 -2.95 18.13
C GLU A 27 1.80 -1.92 18.29
N TRP A 28 1.38 -1.32 17.17
CA TRP A 28 0.13 -0.55 17.15
C TRP A 28 -1.04 -1.46 17.55
N SER A 29 -1.83 -1.02 18.53
CA SER A 29 -2.90 -1.85 19.13
C SER A 29 -3.98 -2.27 18.13
N GLY A 30 -4.16 -1.50 17.05
CA GLY A 30 -5.10 -1.80 15.97
C GLY A 30 -4.62 -2.88 14.98
N LEU A 31 -3.34 -3.24 14.97
CA LEU A 31 -2.75 -4.07 13.91
C LEU A 31 -3.40 -5.45 13.81
N GLN A 32 -3.64 -6.09 14.96
CA GLN A 32 -4.31 -7.40 15.00
C GLN A 32 -5.79 -7.32 14.58
N ASN A 33 -6.46 -6.21 14.91
CA ASN A 33 -7.84 -5.98 14.48
C ASN A 33 -7.90 -5.72 12.98
N TRP A 34 -6.96 -4.94 12.43
CA TRP A 34 -6.80 -4.75 11.00
C TRP A 34 -6.58 -6.10 10.32
N ARG A 35 -5.57 -6.90 10.72
CA ARG A 35 -5.30 -8.24 10.15
C ARG A 35 -6.52 -9.18 10.13
N ARG A 36 -7.37 -9.13 11.17
CA ARG A 36 -8.54 -10.00 11.32
C ARG A 36 -9.82 -9.42 10.74
N ALA A 37 -9.83 -8.15 10.35
CA ALA A 37 -11.02 -7.53 9.80
C ALA A 37 -11.43 -8.25 8.50
N PRO A 38 -12.75 -8.43 8.27
CA PRO A 38 -13.25 -9.15 7.10
C PRO A 38 -12.86 -8.44 5.80
N LEU A 39 -13.01 -9.14 4.67
CA LEU A 39 -12.87 -8.53 3.34
C LEU A 39 -13.76 -7.29 3.24
N ASN A 40 -13.14 -6.15 2.95
CA ASN A 40 -13.85 -4.90 2.75
C ASN A 40 -14.16 -4.77 1.26
N ARG A 41 -15.44 -4.75 0.87
CA ARG A 41 -15.87 -4.62 -0.54
C ARG A 41 -16.33 -3.21 -0.92
N ARG A 42 -16.16 -2.23 -0.02
CA ARG A 42 -16.70 -0.87 -0.19
C ARG A 42 -15.90 -0.03 -1.19
N ARG A 43 -15.91 -0.41 -2.47
CA ARG A 43 -15.11 0.23 -3.55
C ARG A 43 -15.71 1.52 -4.08
N ILE A 44 -16.96 1.83 -3.73
CA ILE A 44 -17.61 3.09 -4.10
C ILE A 44 -17.80 3.99 -2.88
N TRP A 45 -17.90 5.30 -3.13
CA TRP A 45 -18.28 6.29 -2.14
C TRP A 45 -19.73 6.70 -2.37
N GLY A 46 -20.63 6.22 -1.53
CA GLY A 46 -22.06 6.52 -1.57
C GLY A 46 -22.42 7.91 -1.05
N PRO A 47 -23.71 8.20 -0.85
CA PRO A 47 -24.18 9.49 -0.32
C PRO A 47 -23.67 9.78 1.10
N ASN A 48 -23.46 8.75 1.91
CA ASN A 48 -23.14 8.86 3.35
C ASN A 48 -21.77 8.25 3.72
N GLY A 49 -20.89 8.02 2.75
CA GLY A 49 -19.58 7.41 2.97
C GLY A 49 -19.33 6.14 2.14
N PRO A 50 -18.31 5.34 2.48
CA PRO A 50 -17.97 4.10 1.78
C PRO A 50 -19.16 3.14 1.69
N ALA A 51 -19.41 2.62 0.49
CA ALA A 51 -20.49 1.69 0.19
C ALA A 51 -20.01 0.55 -0.74
N GLU A 52 -20.70 -0.58 -0.71
CA GLU A 52 -20.52 -1.66 -1.68
C GLU A 52 -21.36 -1.35 -2.93
N GLU A 53 -20.92 -1.81 -4.11
CA GLU A 53 -21.77 -1.76 -5.30
C GLU A 53 -23.03 -2.60 -5.08
N GLU A 54 -24.18 -2.03 -5.41
CA GLU A 54 -25.42 -2.79 -5.49
C GLU A 54 -25.28 -3.74 -6.69
N VAL A 55 -25.23 -5.05 -6.43
CA VAL A 55 -25.23 -6.05 -7.50
C VAL A 55 -26.65 -6.10 -8.07
N GLU A 56 -26.94 -5.26 -9.06
CA GLU A 56 -28.10 -5.49 -9.92
C GLU A 56 -27.84 -6.78 -10.71
N GLU A 57 -28.71 -7.79 -10.54
CA GLU A 57 -28.70 -9.05 -11.31
C GLU A 57 -29.06 -8.79 -12.79
N GLU A 58 -28.36 -7.91 -13.51
CA GLU A 58 -28.49 -7.78 -14.96
C GLU A 58 -27.27 -8.41 -15.65
N VAL A 59 -27.43 -9.70 -15.96
CA VAL A 59 -26.61 -10.39 -16.95
C VAL A 59 -26.85 -9.74 -18.31
N THR A 60 -25.96 -8.86 -18.73
CA THR A 60 -25.81 -8.51 -20.14
C THR A 60 -24.39 -8.83 -20.60
N GLU A 61 -24.27 -9.96 -21.31
CA GLU A 61 -23.11 -10.32 -22.11
C GLU A 61 -22.95 -9.33 -23.27
N SER A 62 -22.41 -8.14 -23.01
CA SER A 62 -21.91 -7.26 -24.06
C SER A 62 -20.92 -6.24 -23.52
N GLY A 63 -19.71 -6.70 -23.16
CA GLY A 63 -18.56 -5.87 -22.82
C GLY A 63 -17.33 -6.31 -23.61
N GLY A 64 -16.70 -5.38 -24.34
CA GLY A 64 -15.74 -5.63 -25.42
C GLY A 64 -14.60 -6.63 -25.14
N PHE A 65 -14.21 -7.35 -26.19
CA PHE A 65 -13.19 -8.42 -26.24
C PHE A 65 -11.78 -8.07 -25.70
N GLY A 66 -11.52 -6.83 -25.25
CA GLY A 66 -10.22 -6.37 -24.75
C GLY A 66 -10.07 -6.30 -23.23
N SER A 67 -11.15 -6.03 -22.47
CA SER A 67 -11.04 -5.78 -21.01
C SER A 67 -11.03 -7.05 -20.16
N GLN A 68 -11.49 -8.20 -20.67
CA GLN A 68 -11.60 -9.42 -19.88
C GLN A 68 -10.33 -10.27 -19.81
N GLN A 69 -9.30 -9.97 -20.62
CA GLN A 69 -8.09 -10.81 -20.70
C GLN A 69 -7.32 -10.90 -19.37
N PRO A 70 -6.99 -9.77 -18.69
CA PRO A 70 -6.33 -9.84 -17.39
C PRO A 70 -7.13 -10.62 -16.33
N PHE A 71 -8.46 -10.49 -16.33
CA PHE A 71 -9.33 -11.21 -15.41
C PHE A 71 -9.27 -12.72 -15.62
N ARG A 72 -9.37 -13.17 -16.87
CA ARG A 72 -9.25 -14.59 -17.21
C ARG A 72 -7.89 -15.16 -16.81
N ILE A 73 -6.82 -14.39 -17.02
CA ILE A 73 -5.46 -14.78 -16.61
C ILE A 73 -5.40 -14.92 -15.08
N LEU A 74 -5.87 -13.92 -14.33
CA LEU A 74 -5.85 -13.94 -12.87
C LEU A 74 -6.66 -15.11 -12.30
N SER A 75 -7.82 -15.44 -12.89
CA SER A 75 -8.61 -16.62 -12.49
C SER A 75 -7.89 -17.95 -12.73
N SER A 76 -6.93 -18.00 -13.65
CA SER A 76 -6.13 -19.20 -13.92
C SER A 76 -4.89 -19.34 -13.04
N CYS A 77 -4.49 -18.28 -12.33
CA CYS A 77 -3.35 -18.31 -11.41
C CYS A 77 -3.58 -19.31 -10.28
N SER A 78 -2.50 -19.88 -9.77
CA SER A 78 -2.49 -20.90 -8.72
C SER A 78 -1.90 -20.41 -7.39
N SER A 79 -1.37 -19.18 -7.35
CA SER A 79 -0.74 -18.59 -6.16
C SER A 79 -0.90 -17.07 -6.06
N LEU A 80 -0.65 -16.52 -4.86
CA LEU A 80 -0.69 -15.07 -4.60
C LEU A 80 0.32 -14.30 -5.47
N SER A 81 1.55 -14.78 -5.56
CA SER A 81 2.62 -14.14 -6.32
C SER A 81 2.32 -14.12 -7.84
N GLU A 82 1.73 -15.17 -8.39
CA GLU A 82 1.27 -15.17 -9.79
C GLU A 82 0.17 -14.13 -10.02
N MET A 83 -0.81 -14.03 -9.11
CA MET A 83 -1.87 -13.01 -9.20
C MET A 83 -1.29 -11.60 -9.07
N GLY A 84 -0.37 -11.37 -8.12
CA GLY A 84 0.32 -10.09 -7.96
C GLY A 84 1.10 -9.68 -9.22
N ARG A 85 1.74 -10.63 -9.91
CA ARG A 85 2.39 -10.37 -11.20
C ARG A 85 1.40 -9.92 -12.28
N VAL A 86 0.19 -10.49 -12.30
CA VAL A 86 -0.88 -10.05 -13.22
C VAL A 86 -1.31 -8.61 -12.91
N VAL A 87 -1.48 -8.27 -11.63
CA VAL A 87 -1.82 -6.91 -11.19
C VAL A 87 -0.73 -5.92 -11.63
N LEU A 88 0.54 -6.22 -11.35
CA LEU A 88 1.67 -5.38 -11.76
C LEU A 88 1.77 -5.25 -13.29
N SER A 89 1.33 -6.25 -14.05
CA SER A 89 1.35 -6.22 -15.52
C SER A 89 0.12 -5.52 -16.13
N THR A 90 -0.83 -5.05 -15.31
CA THR A 90 -2.06 -4.40 -15.79
C THR A 90 -1.84 -2.89 -15.87
N ALA A 91 -1.97 -2.32 -17.07
CA ALA A 91 -1.71 -0.88 -17.28
C ALA A 91 -2.88 0.01 -16.87
N ASP A 92 -4.12 -0.40 -17.11
CA ASP A 92 -5.29 0.41 -16.80
C ASP A 92 -5.48 0.55 -15.27
N PRO A 93 -5.56 1.77 -14.71
CA PRO A 93 -5.60 1.96 -13.26
C PRO A 93 -6.82 1.35 -12.56
N LEU A 94 -8.01 1.46 -13.16
CA LEU A 94 -9.24 0.89 -12.59
C LEU A 94 -9.21 -0.63 -12.64
N SER A 95 -8.82 -1.20 -13.79
CA SER A 95 -8.62 -2.63 -13.93
C SER A 95 -7.57 -3.16 -12.96
N LYS A 96 -6.49 -2.41 -12.72
CA LYS A 96 -5.46 -2.76 -11.73
C LYS A 96 -6.06 -2.82 -10.32
N ALA A 97 -6.82 -1.81 -9.92
CA ALA A 97 -7.47 -1.79 -8.61
C ALA A 97 -8.47 -2.95 -8.45
N GLU A 98 -9.26 -3.24 -9.47
CA GLU A 98 -10.22 -4.36 -9.45
C GLU A 98 -9.50 -5.72 -9.33
N LEU A 99 -8.44 -5.93 -10.12
CA LEU A 99 -7.63 -7.15 -10.05
C LEU A 99 -6.90 -7.30 -8.71
N SER A 100 -6.45 -6.20 -8.09
CA SER A 100 -5.89 -6.24 -6.72
C SER A 100 -6.89 -6.82 -5.73
N HIS A 101 -8.13 -6.32 -5.77
CA HIS A 101 -9.18 -6.81 -4.89
C HIS A 101 -9.53 -8.28 -5.17
N MET A 102 -9.61 -8.63 -6.46
CA MET A 102 -9.89 -10.00 -6.87
C MET A 102 -8.76 -10.96 -6.43
N ALA A 103 -7.50 -10.57 -6.57
CA ALA A 103 -6.34 -11.35 -6.14
C ALA A 103 -6.37 -11.64 -4.65
N TYR A 104 -6.52 -10.60 -3.82
CA TYR A 104 -6.53 -10.74 -2.37
C TYR A 104 -7.75 -11.55 -1.89
N THR A 105 -8.94 -11.26 -2.44
CA THR A 105 -10.17 -12.00 -2.13
C THR A 105 -10.03 -13.48 -2.46
N ARG A 106 -9.55 -13.80 -3.67
CA ARG A 106 -9.40 -15.18 -4.13
C ARG A 106 -8.36 -15.92 -3.30
N TRP A 107 -7.21 -15.31 -3.02
CA TRP A 107 -6.17 -15.90 -2.20
C TRP A 107 -6.70 -16.33 -0.82
N ILE A 108 -7.43 -15.45 -0.14
CA ILE A 108 -8.02 -15.74 1.18
C ILE A 108 -9.11 -16.81 1.09
N GLN A 109 -10.03 -16.69 0.14
CA GLN A 109 -11.20 -17.57 0.04
C GLN A 109 -10.83 -18.98 -0.41
N GLU A 110 -9.94 -19.10 -1.39
CA GLU A 110 -9.49 -20.38 -1.94
C GLU A 110 -8.29 -20.96 -1.17
N ARG A 111 -7.69 -20.19 -0.25
CA ARG A 111 -6.50 -20.58 0.52
C ARG A 111 -5.34 -21.00 -0.38
N LEU A 112 -5.09 -20.21 -1.42
CA LEU A 112 -4.01 -20.47 -2.35
C LEU A 112 -2.65 -20.28 -1.67
N PRO A 113 -1.58 -20.98 -2.10
CA PRO A 113 -0.24 -20.73 -1.60
C PRO A 113 0.26 -19.33 -1.99
N ILE A 114 1.29 -18.84 -1.28
CA ILE A 114 2.00 -17.61 -1.69
C ILE A 114 2.65 -17.81 -3.08
N GLY A 115 3.25 -18.98 -3.30
CA GLY A 115 3.98 -19.30 -4.53
C GLY A 115 5.25 -18.48 -4.71
N VAL A 116 5.93 -18.65 -5.84
CA VAL A 116 7.09 -17.85 -6.24
C VAL A 116 6.86 -17.38 -7.67
N SER A 117 7.12 -16.11 -7.94
CA SER A 117 7.03 -15.52 -9.28
C SER A 117 8.06 -14.42 -9.46
N ASP A 118 8.53 -14.24 -10.69
CA ASP A 118 9.39 -13.12 -11.03
C ASP A 118 8.57 -11.82 -11.08
N ALA A 119 8.95 -10.82 -10.30
CA ALA A 119 8.39 -9.48 -10.42
C ALA A 119 8.81 -8.86 -11.76
N PRO A 120 7.91 -8.13 -12.47
CA PRO A 120 8.33 -7.34 -13.60
C PRO A 120 9.35 -6.27 -13.18
N SER A 121 10.14 -5.76 -14.12
CA SER A 121 11.11 -4.69 -13.84
C SER A 121 10.44 -3.41 -13.38
N HIS A 122 9.24 -3.12 -13.91
CA HIS A 122 8.38 -2.02 -13.49
C HIS A 122 6.91 -2.40 -13.71
N PRO A 123 5.97 -1.84 -12.92
CA PRO A 123 4.56 -2.00 -13.14
C PRO A 123 4.17 -1.39 -14.48
N ALA A 124 3.25 -2.05 -15.17
CA ALA A 124 2.61 -1.50 -16.33
C ALA A 124 1.87 -0.21 -15.94
N ARG A 125 1.99 0.80 -16.81
CA ARG A 125 1.35 2.11 -16.66
C ARG A 125 0.55 2.44 -17.92
N PRO A 126 -0.56 3.19 -17.80
CA PRO A 126 -1.28 3.71 -18.95
C PRO A 126 -0.47 4.84 -19.62
N PRO A 127 -0.82 5.27 -20.85
CA PRO A 127 -0.14 6.39 -21.52
C PRO A 127 -0.21 7.73 -20.78
N LYS A 128 -1.20 7.90 -19.89
CA LYS A 128 -1.40 9.10 -19.05
C LYS A 128 -1.63 8.71 -17.59
N PRO A 129 -1.11 9.46 -16.62
CA PRO A 129 -0.41 10.73 -16.75
C PRO A 129 0.98 10.59 -17.37
N HIS A 130 1.46 11.65 -18.04
CA HIS A 130 2.87 11.72 -18.41
C HIS A 130 3.72 11.82 -17.14
N LEU A 131 4.68 10.91 -16.98
CA LEU A 131 5.56 10.90 -15.82
C LEU A 131 6.73 11.86 -16.03
N VAL A 132 6.86 12.85 -15.17
CA VAL A 132 7.86 13.92 -15.23
C VAL A 132 8.67 14.00 -13.93
N CYS A 133 9.71 14.81 -13.87
CA CYS A 133 10.42 15.06 -12.60
C CYS A 133 9.52 15.86 -11.64
N PRO A 134 9.69 15.73 -10.30
CA PRO A 134 8.87 16.47 -9.34
C PRO A 134 8.84 18.00 -9.55
N LYS A 135 9.92 18.58 -10.10
CA LYS A 135 10.03 20.02 -10.39
C LYS A 135 9.21 20.46 -11.62
N GLU A 136 8.80 19.51 -12.46
CA GLU A 136 8.05 19.74 -13.70
C GLU A 136 6.54 19.54 -13.51
N ILE A 137 6.12 19.12 -12.31
CA ILE A 137 4.71 19.05 -11.95
C ILE A 137 4.16 20.49 -11.92
N PRO A 138 3.12 20.81 -12.72
CA PRO A 138 2.59 22.16 -12.76
C PRO A 138 1.99 22.52 -11.39
N PRO A 139 2.25 23.72 -10.86
CA PRO A 139 1.57 24.17 -9.64
C PRO A 139 0.06 24.28 -9.88
N PRO A 140 -0.79 24.25 -8.82
CA PRO A 140 -2.24 24.26 -8.96
C PRO A 140 -2.77 25.33 -9.92
N LYS A 141 -2.23 26.56 -9.84
CA LYS A 141 -2.65 27.71 -10.65
C LYS A 141 -2.48 27.53 -12.17
N THR A 142 -1.56 26.67 -12.61
CA THR A 142 -1.26 26.44 -14.04
C THR A 142 -1.49 24.98 -14.46
N SER A 143 -2.07 24.17 -13.57
CA SER A 143 -2.32 22.74 -13.81
C SER A 143 -3.49 22.47 -14.77
N GLY A 144 -4.39 23.45 -14.95
CA GLY A 144 -5.64 23.26 -15.67
C GLY A 144 -6.75 22.63 -14.81
N LEU A 145 -6.46 22.25 -13.57
CA LEU A 145 -7.43 21.69 -12.62
C LEU A 145 -7.81 22.71 -11.53
N PRO A 146 -9.06 22.70 -11.04
CA PRO A 146 -9.41 23.39 -9.80
C PRO A 146 -8.68 22.74 -8.62
N LEU A 147 -8.53 23.47 -7.51
CA LEU A 147 -7.67 23.08 -6.41
C LEU A 147 -8.02 21.71 -5.81
N ASN A 148 -9.31 21.41 -5.64
CA ASN A 148 -9.78 20.10 -5.14
C ASN A 148 -9.44 18.95 -6.09
N ALA A 149 -9.69 19.10 -7.40
CA ALA A 149 -9.33 18.09 -8.40
C ALA A 149 -7.80 17.93 -8.52
N TYR A 150 -7.03 19.01 -8.43
CA TYR A 150 -5.56 18.95 -8.39
C TYR A 150 -5.06 18.10 -7.22
N MET A 151 -5.64 18.29 -6.04
CA MET A 151 -5.22 17.55 -4.85
C MET A 151 -5.64 16.07 -4.93
N LEU A 152 -6.85 15.78 -5.40
CA LEU A 152 -7.32 14.41 -5.58
C LEU A 152 -6.61 13.67 -6.69
N HIS A 153 -6.18 14.34 -7.77
CA HIS A 153 -5.36 13.71 -8.82
C HIS A 153 -4.00 13.28 -8.26
N ASN A 154 -3.34 14.15 -7.50
CA ASN A 154 -2.09 13.78 -6.81
C ASN A 154 -2.30 12.61 -5.84
N LEU A 155 -3.38 12.65 -5.05
CA LEU A 155 -3.69 11.56 -4.12
C LEU A 155 -3.93 10.25 -4.88
N SER A 156 -4.77 10.27 -5.93
CA SER A 156 -4.99 9.11 -6.80
C SER A 156 -3.68 8.55 -7.38
N HIS A 157 -2.72 9.42 -7.70
CA HIS A 157 -1.40 8.98 -8.15
C HIS A 157 -0.63 8.24 -7.05
N VAL A 158 -0.70 8.73 -5.81
CA VAL A 158 -0.10 8.08 -4.64
C VAL A 158 -0.76 6.71 -4.42
N GLU A 159 -2.10 6.64 -4.32
CA GLU A 159 -2.83 5.39 -4.09
C GLU A 159 -2.52 4.34 -5.19
N LEU A 160 -2.50 4.74 -6.46
CA LEU A 160 -2.16 3.82 -7.55
C LEU A 160 -0.71 3.33 -7.45
N ASN A 161 0.22 4.16 -6.99
CA ASN A 161 1.58 3.70 -6.73
C ASN A 161 1.60 2.76 -5.51
N ALA A 162 0.86 3.05 -4.44
CA ALA A 162 0.82 2.21 -3.24
C ALA A 162 0.34 0.78 -3.55
N ILE A 163 -0.65 0.62 -4.44
CA ILE A 163 -1.04 -0.70 -5.01
C ILE A 163 0.18 -1.41 -5.61
N ASP A 164 0.93 -0.71 -6.47
CA ASP A 164 2.09 -1.26 -7.16
C ASP A 164 3.24 -1.57 -6.20
N LEU A 165 3.49 -0.72 -5.20
CA LEU A 165 4.54 -0.89 -4.19
C LEU A 165 4.27 -2.11 -3.30
N ALA A 166 3.01 -2.29 -2.89
CA ALA A 166 2.59 -3.42 -2.08
C ALA A 166 2.67 -4.74 -2.86
N TRP A 167 2.14 -4.78 -4.10
CA TRP A 167 2.26 -5.98 -4.94
C TRP A 167 3.69 -6.29 -5.36
N ASP A 168 4.51 -5.28 -5.65
CA ASP A 168 5.93 -5.50 -5.93
C ASP A 168 6.62 -6.14 -4.73
N THR A 169 6.34 -5.67 -3.52
CA THR A 169 6.88 -6.26 -2.28
C THR A 169 6.46 -7.72 -2.12
N VAL A 170 5.19 -8.06 -2.39
CA VAL A 170 4.69 -9.45 -2.36
C VAL A 170 5.39 -10.34 -3.38
N VAL A 171 5.44 -9.92 -4.65
CA VAL A 171 5.95 -10.75 -5.73
C VAL A 171 7.47 -10.87 -5.65
N ARG A 172 8.17 -9.74 -5.49
CA ARG A 172 9.64 -9.67 -5.54
C ARG A 172 10.32 -10.44 -4.43
N PHE A 173 9.72 -10.47 -3.24
CA PHE A 173 10.29 -11.21 -2.11
C PHE A 173 9.66 -12.58 -1.90
N SER A 174 8.82 -13.06 -2.83
CA SER A 174 8.12 -14.36 -2.72
C SER A 174 9.06 -15.55 -2.53
N SER A 175 10.28 -15.49 -3.07
CA SER A 175 11.31 -16.53 -2.86
C SER A 175 11.84 -16.60 -1.42
N HIS A 176 11.59 -15.59 -0.59
CA HIS A 176 12.03 -15.51 0.81
C HIS A 176 10.94 -15.97 1.80
N LEU A 177 9.97 -16.77 1.34
CA LEU A 177 8.86 -17.25 2.16
C LEU A 177 9.31 -17.92 3.46
N ASP A 178 10.36 -18.73 3.40
CA ASP A 178 10.89 -19.44 4.58
C ASP A 178 11.47 -18.49 5.64
N LEU A 179 11.98 -17.33 5.23
CA LEU A 179 12.52 -16.30 6.11
C LEU A 179 11.42 -15.38 6.66
N LEU A 180 10.52 -14.94 5.78
CA LEU A 180 9.53 -13.90 6.09
C LEU A 180 8.23 -14.46 6.69
N GLY A 181 7.91 -15.71 6.39
CA GLY A 181 6.65 -16.35 6.75
C GLY A 181 5.46 -15.82 5.94
N GLU A 182 4.33 -16.54 6.00
CA GLU A 182 3.10 -16.17 5.28
C GLU A 182 2.55 -14.80 5.70
N GLY A 183 2.77 -14.39 6.96
CA GLY A 183 2.28 -13.12 7.50
C GLY A 183 2.79 -11.90 6.75
N PHE A 184 4.03 -11.93 6.25
CA PHE A 184 4.59 -10.82 5.48
C PHE A 184 3.79 -10.57 4.21
N PHE A 185 3.57 -11.64 3.45
CA PHE A 185 2.82 -11.57 2.20
C PHE A 185 1.34 -11.28 2.44
N ALA A 186 0.77 -11.80 3.53
CA ALA A 186 -0.60 -11.53 3.93
C ALA A 186 -0.83 -10.03 4.21
N ASP A 187 0.07 -9.42 4.99
CA ASP A 187 -0.02 -8.00 5.33
C ASP A 187 0.12 -7.14 4.07
N PHE A 188 1.15 -7.34 3.24
CA PHE A 188 1.35 -6.51 2.05
C PHE A 188 0.28 -6.73 0.97
N ALA A 189 -0.24 -7.95 0.79
CA ALA A 189 -1.37 -8.16 -0.11
C ALA A 189 -2.64 -7.46 0.38
N ARG A 190 -2.83 -7.38 1.71
CA ARG A 190 -3.94 -6.65 2.32
C ARG A 190 -3.77 -5.14 2.20
N VAL A 191 -2.55 -4.60 2.38
CA VAL A 191 -2.24 -3.20 2.07
C VAL A 191 -2.66 -2.93 0.63
N ALA A 192 -2.21 -3.74 -0.33
CA ALA A 192 -2.58 -3.57 -1.74
C ALA A 192 -4.11 -3.56 -2.00
N ASP A 193 -4.89 -4.35 -1.25
CA ASP A 193 -6.35 -4.34 -1.30
C ASP A 193 -6.96 -3.04 -0.74
N ASP A 194 -6.40 -2.50 0.34
CA ASP A 194 -6.80 -1.20 0.89
C ASP A 194 -6.49 -0.06 -0.10
N GLU A 195 -5.29 -0.02 -0.65
CA GLU A 195 -4.92 1.02 -1.63
C GLU A 195 -5.74 0.95 -2.92
N SER A 196 -6.15 -0.26 -3.32
CA SER A 196 -7.07 -0.43 -4.45
C SER A 196 -8.41 0.28 -4.21
N ARG A 197 -8.89 0.24 -2.97
CA ARG A 197 -10.13 0.89 -2.55
C ARG A 197 -9.96 2.40 -2.46
N HIS A 198 -8.86 2.86 -1.86
CA HIS A 198 -8.52 4.29 -1.79
C HIS A 198 -8.46 4.92 -3.18
N PHE A 199 -7.79 4.24 -4.12
CA PHE A 199 -7.73 4.66 -5.52
C PHE A 199 -9.12 4.76 -6.15
N CYS A 200 -9.98 3.74 -5.96
CA CYS A 200 -11.34 3.77 -6.49
C CYS A 200 -12.15 4.96 -5.96
N TRP A 201 -12.09 5.26 -4.66
CA TRP A 201 -12.77 6.43 -4.08
C TRP A 201 -12.27 7.75 -4.68
N CYS A 202 -10.95 7.90 -4.83
CA CYS A 202 -10.36 9.10 -5.42
C CYS A 202 -10.72 9.24 -6.91
N SER A 203 -10.65 8.15 -7.68
CA SER A 203 -10.99 8.14 -9.10
C SER A 203 -12.46 8.47 -9.32
N GLN A 204 -13.37 7.83 -8.57
CA GLN A 204 -14.79 8.16 -8.61
C GLN A 204 -15.01 9.65 -8.32
N ARG A 205 -14.36 10.19 -7.28
CA ARG A 205 -14.54 11.60 -6.91
C ARG A 205 -13.99 12.56 -7.96
N LEU A 206 -12.89 12.22 -8.63
CA LEU A 206 -12.40 13.00 -9.77
C LEU A 206 -13.44 13.04 -10.90
N ASP A 207 -14.02 11.89 -11.26
CA ASP A 207 -15.04 11.81 -12.30
C ASP A 207 -16.28 12.65 -11.95
N GLU A 208 -16.72 12.62 -10.68
CA GLU A 208 -17.81 13.48 -10.17
C GLU A 208 -17.50 14.98 -10.28
N LEU A 209 -16.23 15.36 -10.20
CA LEU A 209 -15.76 16.74 -10.38
C LEU A 209 -15.56 17.11 -11.86
N GLY A 210 -15.73 16.17 -12.79
CA GLY A 210 -15.54 16.36 -14.22
C GLY A 210 -14.09 16.21 -14.70
N PHE A 211 -13.25 15.54 -13.92
CA PHE A 211 -11.83 15.32 -14.22
C PHE A 211 -11.47 13.84 -14.12
N ARG A 212 -10.28 13.48 -14.59
CA ARG A 212 -9.79 12.09 -14.57
C ARG A 212 -8.37 12.02 -14.05
N TYR A 213 -8.05 10.88 -13.45
CA TYR A 213 -6.66 10.51 -13.26
C TYR A 213 -5.96 10.45 -14.63
N GLY A 214 -4.88 11.20 -14.77
CA GLY A 214 -4.17 11.41 -16.04
C GLY A 214 -4.36 12.77 -16.71
N ASP A 215 -5.26 13.62 -16.22
CA ASP A 215 -5.50 14.97 -16.80
C ASP A 215 -4.35 15.96 -16.59
N MET A 216 -3.50 15.73 -15.59
CA MET A 216 -2.24 16.45 -15.41
C MET A 216 -1.04 15.49 -15.31
N PRO A 217 0.20 15.94 -15.59
CA PRO A 217 1.41 15.16 -15.36
C PRO A 217 1.56 14.72 -13.89
N ALA A 218 2.24 13.61 -13.68
CA ALA A 218 2.54 13.07 -12.35
C ALA A 218 4.04 12.71 -12.26
N HIS A 219 4.56 12.44 -11.06
CA HIS A 219 5.99 12.16 -10.89
C HIS A 219 6.26 10.68 -10.59
N ASN A 220 7.35 10.11 -11.12
CA ASN A 220 7.71 8.72 -10.86
C ASN A 220 8.61 8.53 -9.60
N LEU A 221 8.50 9.42 -8.60
CA LEU A 221 9.40 9.39 -7.44
C LEU A 221 9.23 8.11 -6.60
N LEU A 222 7.99 7.75 -6.26
CA LEU A 222 7.68 6.59 -5.42
C LEU A 222 8.25 5.29 -6.02
N TRP A 223 7.97 5.03 -7.30
CA TRP A 223 8.51 3.85 -7.98
C TRP A 223 10.03 3.84 -8.06
N ARG A 224 10.67 5.00 -8.27
CA ARG A 224 12.14 5.09 -8.32
C ARG A 224 12.78 4.69 -7.00
N GLU A 225 12.22 5.12 -5.88
CA GLU A 225 12.72 4.71 -4.55
C GLU A 225 12.45 3.21 -4.28
N CYS A 226 11.36 2.67 -4.81
CA CYS A 226 11.03 1.25 -4.75
C CYS A 226 12.01 0.39 -5.56
N GLU A 227 12.34 0.83 -6.78
CA GLU A 227 13.28 0.16 -7.68
C GLU A 227 14.69 0.10 -7.07
N LYS A 228 15.16 1.18 -6.43
CA LYS A 228 16.44 1.22 -5.73
C LYS A 228 16.58 0.15 -4.65
N THR A 229 15.47 -0.26 -4.02
CA THR A 229 15.46 -1.20 -2.89
C THR A 229 15.01 -2.60 -3.31
N SER A 230 15.00 -2.89 -4.61
CA SER A 230 14.47 -4.14 -5.18
C SER A 230 15.21 -5.41 -4.74
N ASP A 231 16.45 -5.29 -4.30
CA ASP A 231 17.30 -6.40 -3.87
C ASP A 231 17.50 -6.46 -2.35
N ASN A 232 16.82 -5.62 -1.57
CA ASN A 232 17.04 -5.52 -0.13
C ASN A 232 15.74 -5.28 0.65
N ILE A 233 15.31 -6.30 1.40
CA ILE A 233 14.05 -6.29 2.18
C ILE A 233 14.08 -5.21 3.27
N ALA A 234 15.18 -5.08 4.01
CA ALA A 234 15.30 -4.06 5.06
C ALA A 234 15.23 -2.65 4.48
N ALA A 235 15.90 -2.43 3.35
CA ALA A 235 15.85 -1.17 2.62
C ALA A 235 14.45 -0.89 2.07
N ARG A 236 13.77 -1.90 1.52
CA ARG A 236 12.38 -1.75 1.05
C ARG A 236 11.48 -1.25 2.18
N LEU A 237 11.55 -1.89 3.34
CA LEU A 237 10.71 -1.57 4.49
C LEU A 237 11.01 -0.17 5.05
N ALA A 238 12.29 0.19 5.14
CA ALA A 238 12.69 1.52 5.58
C ALA A 238 12.25 2.62 4.60
N VAL A 239 12.51 2.45 3.31
CA VAL A 239 12.32 3.53 2.32
C VAL A 239 10.86 3.67 1.93
N ILE A 240 10.10 2.58 1.79
CA ILE A 240 8.73 2.66 1.29
C ILE A 240 7.73 2.86 2.44
N PRO A 241 7.39 1.86 3.29
CA PRO A 241 6.46 2.08 4.41
C PRO A 241 6.88 3.18 5.40
N LEU A 242 8.14 3.19 5.84
CA LEU A 242 8.58 4.06 6.95
C LEU A 242 8.92 5.49 6.51
N VAL A 243 9.17 5.73 5.22
CA VAL A 243 9.45 7.07 4.69
C VAL A 243 8.41 7.55 3.70
N GLN A 244 8.08 6.78 2.66
CA GLN A 244 7.09 7.24 1.67
C GLN A 244 5.67 7.18 2.22
N GLU A 245 5.21 6.05 2.75
CA GLU A 245 3.84 5.93 3.28
C GLU A 245 3.66 6.75 4.57
N ALA A 246 4.69 6.83 5.40
CA ALA A 246 4.67 7.72 6.58
C ALA A 246 4.44 9.21 6.25
N ARG A 247 4.69 9.65 5.01
CA ARG A 247 4.32 11.02 4.57
C ARG A 247 2.80 11.19 4.44
N GLY A 248 2.05 10.11 4.20
CA GLY A 248 0.59 10.08 4.25
C GLY A 248 0.07 10.51 5.61
N LEU A 249 0.67 10.01 6.70
CA LEU A 249 0.34 10.41 8.08
C LEU A 249 0.57 11.90 8.35
N ASP A 250 1.58 12.49 7.69
CA ASP A 250 1.89 13.91 7.83
C ASP A 250 0.97 14.79 6.99
N ALA A 251 0.69 14.37 5.75
CA ALA A 251 0.01 15.15 4.74
C ALA A 251 -1.52 15.03 4.78
N GLY A 252 -2.06 13.86 5.15
CA GLY A 252 -3.49 13.54 5.17
C GLY A 252 -4.31 14.59 5.93
N PRO A 253 -4.04 14.84 7.23
CA PRO A 253 -4.80 15.83 8.01
C PRO A 253 -4.72 17.25 7.43
N ARG A 254 -3.59 17.62 6.83
CA ARG A 254 -3.44 18.93 6.16
C ARG A 254 -4.29 19.01 4.89
N LEU A 255 -4.36 17.92 4.13
CA LEU A 255 -5.18 17.84 2.93
C LEU A 255 -6.67 17.90 3.28
N VAL A 256 -7.12 17.19 4.32
CA VAL A 256 -8.49 17.28 4.87
C VAL A 256 -8.84 18.73 5.17
N ASN A 257 -8.03 19.41 6.01
CA ASN A 257 -8.26 20.81 6.38
C ASN A 257 -8.33 21.75 5.18
N LYS A 258 -7.50 21.50 4.15
CA LYS A 258 -7.48 22.31 2.93
C LYS A 258 -8.74 22.11 2.08
N LEU A 259 -9.26 20.89 2.00
CA LEU A 259 -10.52 20.59 1.30
C LEU A 259 -11.74 21.17 2.03
N VAL A 260 -11.77 21.06 3.36
CA VAL A 260 -12.80 21.72 4.20
C VAL A 260 -12.75 23.23 3.99
N GLY A 261 -11.57 23.85 4.05
CA GLY A 261 -11.41 25.29 3.82
C GLY A 261 -11.77 25.74 2.39
N PHE A 262 -11.68 24.85 1.41
CA PHE A 262 -12.15 25.08 0.04
C PHE A 262 -13.67 24.89 -0.12
N GLY A 263 -14.34 24.28 0.87
CA GLY A 263 -15.78 23.99 0.87
C GLY A 263 -16.16 22.66 0.22
N ASP A 264 -15.19 21.79 -0.09
CA ASP A 264 -15.45 20.47 -0.69
C ASP A 264 -15.47 19.38 0.40
N ILE A 265 -16.59 19.32 1.12
CA ILE A 265 -16.78 18.42 2.26
C ILE A 265 -16.67 16.95 1.83
N ARG A 266 -17.30 16.57 0.72
CA ARG A 266 -17.28 15.19 0.22
C ARG A 266 -15.86 14.70 -0.05
N SER A 267 -15.03 15.50 -0.72
CA SER A 267 -13.62 15.15 -0.93
C SER A 267 -12.86 15.10 0.39
N SER A 268 -13.17 15.97 1.36
CA SER A 268 -12.51 15.94 2.67
C SER A 268 -12.82 14.68 3.48
N GLU A 269 -14.05 14.16 3.38
CA GLU A 269 -14.44 12.91 4.04
C GLU A 269 -13.72 11.71 3.43
N ILE A 270 -13.59 11.68 2.09
CA ILE A 270 -12.79 10.65 1.39
C ILE A 270 -11.36 10.64 1.90
N VAL A 271 -10.70 11.80 1.89
CA VAL A 271 -9.32 11.92 2.37
C VAL A 271 -9.21 11.58 3.87
N SER A 272 -10.21 11.92 4.67
CA SER A 272 -10.22 11.58 6.10
C SER A 272 -10.22 10.07 6.31
N ASN A 273 -11.10 9.34 5.60
CA ASN A 273 -11.13 7.88 5.71
C ASN A 273 -9.82 7.24 5.25
N ILE A 274 -9.24 7.70 4.14
CA ILE A 274 -7.93 7.22 3.67
C ILE A 274 -6.89 7.45 4.77
N ALA A 275 -6.77 8.68 5.29
CA ALA A 275 -5.79 9.02 6.33
C ALA A 275 -5.97 8.24 7.64
N GLU A 276 -7.18 7.79 7.97
CA GLU A 276 -7.44 6.90 9.10
C GLU A 276 -6.96 5.46 8.82
N GLU A 277 -7.14 4.96 7.60
CA GLU A 277 -6.70 3.62 7.19
C GLU A 277 -5.16 3.52 7.05
N GLU A 278 -4.47 4.62 6.69
CA GLU A 278 -3.00 4.71 6.53
C GLU A 278 -2.18 4.32 7.77
N VAL A 279 -2.73 4.50 8.98
CA VAL A 279 -2.02 4.15 10.23
C VAL A 279 -1.64 2.68 10.25
N ALA A 280 -2.53 1.82 9.75
CA ALA A 280 -2.30 0.37 9.69
C ALA A 280 -1.15 0.01 8.73
N HIS A 281 -1.06 0.69 7.59
CA HIS A 281 -0.05 0.39 6.57
C HIS A 281 1.35 0.76 7.03
N VAL A 282 1.50 1.91 7.68
CA VAL A 282 2.76 2.30 8.31
C VAL A 282 3.10 1.36 9.48
N ALA A 283 2.11 0.96 10.29
CA ALA A 283 2.33 0.00 11.38
C ALA A 283 2.77 -1.39 10.88
N VAL A 284 2.24 -1.87 9.74
CA VAL A 284 2.73 -3.07 9.05
C VAL A 284 4.21 -2.91 8.69
N GLY A 285 4.57 -1.77 8.10
CA GLY A 285 5.96 -1.44 7.78
C GLY A 285 6.87 -1.50 9.00
N VAL A 286 6.47 -0.85 10.10
CA VAL A 286 7.24 -0.82 11.35
C VAL A 286 7.42 -2.22 11.90
N TYR A 287 6.33 -2.99 11.96
CA TYR A 287 6.34 -4.37 12.46
C TYR A 287 7.36 -5.23 11.71
N TRP A 288 7.33 -5.22 10.38
CA TRP A 288 8.25 -6.01 9.57
C TRP A 288 9.68 -5.47 9.61
N PHE A 289 9.87 -4.15 9.62
CA PHE A 289 11.22 -3.57 9.73
C PHE A 289 11.90 -3.97 11.04
N VAL A 290 11.18 -3.89 12.16
CA VAL A 290 11.69 -4.31 13.48
C VAL A 290 11.96 -5.81 13.51
N SER A 291 11.06 -6.63 12.93
CA SER A 291 11.24 -8.09 12.84
C SER A 291 12.52 -8.44 12.08
N ILE A 292 12.75 -7.80 10.93
CA ILE A 292 13.97 -8.00 10.13
C ILE A 292 15.22 -7.55 10.88
N CYS A 293 15.18 -6.39 11.55
CA CYS A 293 16.29 -5.95 12.39
C CYS A 293 16.60 -6.98 13.50
N GLN A 294 15.59 -7.58 14.12
CA GLN A 294 15.77 -8.63 15.12
C GLN A 294 16.40 -9.90 14.54
N MET A 295 15.96 -10.34 13.36
CA MET A 295 16.57 -11.48 12.65
C MET A 295 18.05 -11.23 12.32
N MET A 296 18.38 -9.97 11.98
CA MET A 296 19.76 -9.55 11.71
C MET A 296 20.58 -9.27 12.98
N GLY A 297 19.99 -9.31 14.17
CA GLY A 297 20.66 -8.94 15.43
C GLY A 297 21.01 -7.45 15.54
N ARG A 298 20.27 -6.58 14.83
CA ARG A 298 20.50 -5.13 14.74
C ARG A 298 19.48 -4.34 15.54
N THR A 299 19.88 -3.16 16.01
CA THR A 299 18.93 -2.21 16.60
C THR A 299 18.21 -1.45 15.48
N PRO A 300 16.85 -1.34 15.53
CA PRO A 300 16.10 -0.68 14.46
C PRO A 300 16.49 0.78 14.22
N ASP A 301 16.83 1.54 15.27
CA ASP A 301 17.23 2.95 15.16
C ASP A 301 18.50 3.14 14.31
N SER A 302 19.57 2.39 14.62
CA SER A 302 20.83 2.44 13.86
C SER A 302 20.66 1.90 12.44
N CYS A 303 19.94 0.80 12.30
CA CYS A 303 19.67 0.18 10.99
C CYS A 303 18.92 1.13 10.07
N PHE A 304 17.88 1.80 10.58
CA PHE A 304 17.11 2.77 9.81
C PHE A 304 17.99 3.94 9.35
N ALA A 305 18.73 4.56 10.28
CA ALA A 305 19.59 5.69 9.96
C ALA A 305 20.69 5.36 8.93
N GLU A 306 21.27 4.17 9.00
CA GLU A 306 22.26 3.69 8.03
C GLU A 306 21.66 3.47 6.65
N ILE A 307 20.49 2.82 6.57
CA ILE A 307 19.79 2.59 5.30
C ILE A 307 19.44 3.92 4.66
N LEU A 308 18.91 4.90 5.41
CA LEU A 308 18.59 6.21 4.84
C LEU A 308 19.84 6.89 4.25
N ARG A 309 20.99 6.76 4.91
CA ARG A 309 22.27 7.29 4.42
C ARG A 309 22.75 6.56 3.16
N GLU A 310 22.71 5.23 3.18
CA GLU A 310 23.15 4.36 2.08
C GLU A 310 22.33 4.61 0.81
N TYR A 311 21.01 4.73 0.93
CA TYR A 311 20.09 4.92 -0.20
C TYR A 311 19.85 6.40 -0.53
N GLY A 312 20.48 7.33 0.18
CA GLY A 312 20.37 8.76 -0.05
C GLY A 312 18.95 9.30 0.15
N VAL A 313 18.24 8.77 1.14
CA VAL A 313 16.84 9.12 1.43
C VAL A 313 16.78 10.18 2.52
N GLU A 314 16.22 11.33 2.18
CA GLU A 314 16.05 12.44 3.11
C GLU A 314 14.65 12.45 3.73
N LEU A 315 14.62 12.60 5.06
CA LEU A 315 13.42 12.87 5.83
C LEU A 315 13.19 14.37 5.90
N LYS A 316 12.02 14.84 5.45
CA LYS A 316 11.66 16.25 5.50
C LYS A 316 10.30 16.42 6.14
N GLY A 317 10.26 17.21 7.20
CA GLY A 317 9.04 17.62 7.86
C GLY A 317 8.23 18.66 7.06
N PRO A 318 7.16 19.20 7.66
CA PRO A 318 6.76 18.99 9.06
C PRO A 318 6.12 17.62 9.29
N PHE A 319 6.58 16.94 10.35
CA PHE A 319 6.08 15.63 10.78
C PHE A 319 4.84 15.73 11.67
N ASN A 320 3.94 14.78 11.52
CA ASN A 320 2.84 14.54 12.46
C ASN A 320 3.32 13.52 13.51
N TYR A 321 3.95 14.04 14.57
CA TYR A 321 4.53 13.21 15.63
C TYR A 321 3.52 12.25 16.25
N LYS A 322 2.28 12.71 16.48
CA LYS A 322 1.23 11.88 17.08
C LYS A 322 0.88 10.68 16.21
N SER A 323 0.62 10.89 14.92
CA SER A 323 0.26 9.80 14.01
C SER A 323 1.43 8.85 13.75
N ARG A 324 2.66 9.38 13.65
CA ARG A 324 3.87 8.53 13.52
C ARG A 324 4.10 7.67 14.77
N GLU A 325 3.96 8.24 15.96
CA GLU A 325 4.05 7.50 17.22
C GLU A 325 2.94 6.45 17.33
N GLU A 326 1.71 6.79 16.93
CA GLU A 326 0.59 5.85 16.89
C GLU A 326 0.85 4.66 15.97
N ALA A 327 1.40 4.91 14.78
CA ALA A 327 1.83 3.85 13.85
C ALA A 327 3.07 3.09 14.34
N GLY A 328 3.70 3.52 15.44
CA GLY A 328 4.83 2.85 16.06
C GLY A 328 6.21 3.34 15.60
N ILE A 329 6.33 4.44 14.85
CA ILE A 329 7.62 5.03 14.50
C ILE A 329 8.13 5.90 15.66
N PRO A 330 9.18 5.50 16.39
CA PRO A 330 9.72 6.30 17.48
C PRO A 330 10.33 7.61 16.96
N ARG A 331 10.11 8.70 17.70
CA ARG A 331 10.60 10.05 17.31
C ARG A 331 12.10 10.09 17.03
N GLN A 332 12.89 9.38 17.83
CA GLN A 332 14.35 9.30 17.71
C GLN A 332 14.84 8.75 16.35
N TRP A 333 13.99 8.10 15.55
CA TRP A 333 14.39 7.58 14.23
C TRP A 333 14.46 8.66 13.14
N TYR A 334 13.75 9.79 13.31
CA TYR A 334 13.56 10.77 12.25
C TYR A 334 13.72 12.23 12.69
N ASP A 335 13.89 12.48 13.98
CA ASP A 335 14.16 13.80 14.52
C ASP A 335 15.68 13.99 14.74
N GLU A 336 16.32 14.83 13.92
CA GLU A 336 17.78 15.07 13.94
C GLU A 336 18.26 15.60 15.30
N ASP A 337 17.41 16.36 16.00
CA ASP A 337 17.71 16.93 17.31
C ASP A 337 17.78 15.85 18.41
N GLU A 338 17.12 14.70 18.22
CA GLU A 338 17.19 13.55 19.14
C GLU A 338 18.17 12.45 18.66
N ALA A 339 18.31 12.26 17.35
CA ALA A 339 19.20 11.26 16.75
C ALA A 339 20.70 11.56 16.98
N SER A 340 21.09 12.83 17.11
CA SER A 340 22.48 13.28 17.33
C SER A 340 23.02 13.04 18.75
N SER A 341 22.22 12.46 19.65
CA SER A 341 22.58 12.24 21.06
C SER A 341 23.29 10.90 21.36
N LYS A 342 23.51 10.03 20.36
CA LYS A 342 24.18 8.72 20.55
C LYS A 342 25.46 8.59 19.70
N PRO A 343 26.55 8.00 20.23
CA PRO A 343 27.75 7.70 19.44
C PRO A 343 27.43 6.65 18.36
N ILE A 344 27.87 6.90 17.14
CA ILE A 344 27.84 5.92 16.04
C ILE A 344 28.93 4.88 16.34
N ASP A 345 28.53 3.62 16.52
CA ASP A 345 29.47 2.50 16.62
C ASP A 345 29.96 2.12 15.21
N GLU A 346 31.19 2.49 14.88
CA GLU A 346 31.80 2.27 13.56
C GLU A 346 32.19 0.80 13.29
N SER A 347 31.93 -0.14 14.21
CA SER A 347 32.43 -1.53 14.10
C SER A 347 31.54 -2.53 13.35
N LEU A 348 30.39 -2.14 12.78
CA LEU A 348 29.40 -3.09 12.22
C LEU A 348 29.19 -3.04 10.70
N SER A 349 30.14 -2.50 9.93
CA SER A 349 30.03 -2.35 8.47
C SER A 349 30.34 -3.63 7.63
N GLN A 350 30.19 -4.84 8.19
CA GLN A 350 30.54 -6.09 7.49
C GLN A 350 29.50 -7.23 7.51
N VAL A 351 28.20 -6.98 7.74
CA VAL A 351 27.15 -8.04 7.70
C VAL A 351 25.94 -7.67 6.84
N LEU A 352 26.17 -7.16 5.62
CA LEU A 352 25.11 -6.98 4.60
C LEU A 352 25.12 -8.03 3.47
N HIS A 353 25.88 -9.12 3.62
CA HIS A 353 26.00 -10.14 2.57
C HIS A 353 25.62 -11.57 2.96
N THR A 354 25.25 -11.84 4.22
CA THR A 354 25.02 -13.22 4.68
C THR A 354 23.55 -13.65 4.63
N TYR A 355 22.61 -12.75 4.31
CA TYR A 355 21.17 -13.06 4.23
C TYR A 355 20.57 -12.84 2.83
N ASN A 356 21.41 -12.72 1.80
CA ASN A 356 21.02 -12.47 0.40
C ASN A 356 21.12 -13.71 -0.51
N THR A 357 20.99 -14.93 0.02
CA THR A 357 20.90 -16.18 -0.78
C THR A 357 19.86 -17.12 -0.24
#